data_AF-A0AAD5BZ96-F1
#
_entry.id   AF-A0AAD5BZ96-F1
#
_cell.length_a   1.000
_cell.length_b   1.000
_cell.length_c   1.000
_cell.angle_alpha   90.00
_cell.angle_beta   90.00
_cell.angle_gamma   90.00
#
_symmetry.space_group_name_H-M   'P 1'
#
loop_
_entity.id
_entity.type
_entity.pdbx_description
1 polymer ?
#
loop_
_entity_poly.entity_id
_entity_poly.type
_entity_poly.pdbx_seq_one_letter_code
_entity_poly.pdbx_strand_id
1 'polypeptide(L)'
;MLAISALNMLLKESPYKVSSVNSQENTKSSLEGTLSNVYQEEGFFSDTFDSLANVHIISDTENSSSRGSHGNSSFQSFADQSITHFYFDFSSSWPRTPTWISLFGTDTFYSSFARIFKRLVQECGVPVLLSLKTALNEFVNAKERSKQCVAAEAFAGLLHADVIGLVEAWDSWMMAQLRNILLAPSVESVPEWAACIRYAVTGKGRYGAKIPLLRQRILDCLVEPLPQTATTTVVAKRYSFLSAALVEILPSRMPISEVQLHDKLLQELLDNMSHPTAHVREAIAIALSVLCSNIRLHAFINKDYSYENGKQTIIGKHADSWDQLLPQKASELVVAIQNANPSDNLDNLAETNTLSGSDNNSSDDVQWMETLFHFVISLMKSGRSAFLLDVLVGFLYPVISLQETSNKDLSILAKAAFELLKWRIFTDDHLRKAVSILLSLAEDPNWRTRSATLTFLRSFMYR
;
A
#
# COMPACT_ATOMS: atom_id res chain seq x y z
N MET A 1 1.87 5.78 -31.05
CA MET A 1 3.25 5.36 -30.68
C MET A 1 4.32 6.29 -31.23
N LEU A 2 4.51 6.42 -32.56
CA LEU A 2 5.52 7.30 -33.17
C LEU A 2 5.46 8.78 -32.72
N ALA A 3 4.28 9.37 -32.60
CA ALA A 3 4.11 10.75 -32.12
C ALA A 3 4.52 10.93 -30.65
N ILE A 4 4.23 9.95 -29.78
CA ILE A 4 4.63 9.94 -28.37
C ILE A 4 6.15 9.73 -28.23
N SER A 5 6.74 8.89 -29.09
CA SER A 5 8.19 8.72 -29.19
C SER A 5 8.90 9.98 -29.70
N ALA A 6 8.31 10.68 -30.68
CA ALA A 6 8.81 11.97 -31.15
C ALA A 6 8.72 13.03 -30.04
N LEU A 7 7.60 13.07 -29.29
CA LEU A 7 7.48 13.85 -28.06
C LEU A 7 8.61 13.54 -27.08
N ASN A 8 8.81 12.27 -26.73
CA ASN A 8 9.80 11.88 -25.72
C ASN A 8 11.25 12.17 -26.19
N MET A 9 11.52 12.12 -27.49
CA MET A 9 12.79 12.58 -28.07
C MET A 9 12.96 14.10 -27.98
N LEU A 10 11.91 14.88 -28.28
CA LEU A 10 11.93 16.34 -28.16
C LEU A 10 12.09 16.80 -26.71
N LEU A 11 11.48 16.08 -25.76
CA LEU A 11 11.60 16.35 -24.31
C LEU A 11 12.95 15.84 -23.73
N LYS A 12 13.78 15.12 -24.51
CA LYS A 12 15.10 14.61 -24.07
C LYS A 12 16.19 15.70 -24.07
N GLU A 13 16.06 16.72 -24.89
CA GLU A 13 17.05 17.79 -25.05
C GLU A 13 16.89 18.95 -24.05
N SER A 14 15.87 18.90 -23.19
CA SER A 14 15.58 19.97 -22.22
C SER A 14 16.37 19.79 -20.90
N PRO A 15 17.10 20.81 -20.42
CA PRO A 15 18.00 20.70 -19.28
C PRO A 15 17.27 20.84 -17.94
N TYR A 16 16.49 19.85 -17.50
CA TYR A 16 15.88 19.86 -16.16
C TYR A 16 16.84 19.41 -15.05
N LYS A 17 17.95 20.13 -14.90
CA LYS A 17 18.64 20.28 -13.61
C LYS A 17 18.44 21.72 -13.17
N VAL A 18 17.42 21.98 -12.37
CA VAL A 18 17.35 23.22 -11.57
C VAL A 18 18.55 23.20 -10.62
N SER A 19 19.65 23.84 -11.02
CA SER A 19 20.69 24.27 -10.08
C SER A 19 20.08 25.35 -9.21
N SER A 20 19.97 25.06 -7.92
CA SER A 20 19.77 26.08 -6.90
C SER A 20 20.86 27.13 -7.03
N VAL A 21 20.49 28.33 -7.47
CA VAL A 21 20.97 29.65 -7.02
C VAL A 21 20.48 30.67 -8.07
N ASN A 22 19.58 31.54 -7.62
CA ASN A 22 19.22 32.87 -8.17
C ASN A 22 19.52 33.13 -9.66
N SER A 23 18.51 32.95 -10.51
CA SER A 23 18.31 33.80 -11.68
C SER A 23 16.80 33.94 -11.93
N GLN A 24 16.25 35.10 -11.59
CA GLN A 24 15.07 35.62 -12.26
C GLN A 24 15.46 35.86 -13.71
N GLU A 25 14.99 35.04 -14.64
CA GLU A 25 14.68 35.47 -16.00
C GLU A 25 13.87 34.39 -16.74
N ASN A 26 12.67 34.78 -17.17
CA ASN A 26 11.77 34.02 -18.02
C ASN A 26 12.48 33.59 -19.31
N THR A 27 13.04 32.40 -19.34
CA THR A 27 13.34 31.69 -20.58
C THR A 27 12.22 30.69 -20.81
N LYS A 28 11.08 31.17 -21.34
CA LYS A 28 10.09 30.30 -21.99
C LYS A 28 10.84 29.46 -23.01
N SER A 29 10.77 28.14 -22.91
CA SER A 29 11.45 27.30 -23.90
C SER A 29 10.81 27.57 -25.27
N SER A 30 11.58 27.65 -26.35
CA SER A 30 11.01 27.88 -27.70
C SER A 30 10.04 26.77 -28.13
N LEU A 31 10.08 25.63 -27.42
CA LEU A 31 9.23 24.48 -27.59
C LEU A 31 7.85 24.66 -26.92
N GLU A 32 7.79 25.37 -25.78
CA GLU A 32 6.57 25.61 -25.00
C GLU A 32 5.49 26.30 -25.84
N GLY A 33 5.83 27.35 -26.57
CA GLY A 33 4.86 28.11 -27.38
C GLY A 33 4.28 27.32 -28.55
N THR A 34 5.12 26.56 -29.28
CA THR A 34 4.70 25.80 -30.46
C THR A 34 3.90 24.55 -30.07
N LEU A 35 4.35 23.83 -29.03
CA LEU A 35 3.66 22.62 -28.58
C LEU A 35 2.39 22.92 -27.78
N SER A 36 2.31 24.04 -27.05
CA SER A 36 1.09 24.39 -26.31
C SER A 36 -0.11 24.54 -27.24
N ASN A 37 0.08 25.07 -28.45
CA ASN A 37 -1.01 25.19 -29.43
C ASN A 37 -1.54 23.82 -29.86
N VAL A 38 -0.65 22.86 -30.12
CA VAL A 38 -1.01 21.48 -30.50
C VAL A 38 -1.73 20.77 -29.35
N TYR A 39 -1.23 20.91 -28.12
CA TYR A 39 -1.87 20.29 -26.95
C TYR A 39 -3.17 20.96 -26.51
N GLN A 40 -3.47 22.14 -27.04
CA GLN A 40 -4.74 22.83 -26.83
C GLN A 40 -5.74 22.56 -27.96
N GLU A 41 -5.36 21.81 -29.00
CA GLU A 41 -6.31 21.35 -30.02
C GLU A 41 -7.38 20.48 -29.35
N GLU A 42 -8.64 20.77 -29.70
CA GLU A 42 -9.80 20.05 -29.18
C GLU A 42 -9.71 18.57 -29.56
N GLY A 43 -9.86 17.67 -28.58
CA GLY A 43 -9.81 16.23 -28.78
C GLY A 43 -8.42 15.59 -28.77
N PHE A 44 -7.33 16.36 -28.85
CA PHE A 44 -5.95 15.82 -28.94
C PHE A 44 -5.65 14.78 -27.84
N PHE A 45 -5.96 15.11 -26.59
CA PHE A 45 -5.69 14.21 -25.47
C PHE A 45 -6.69 13.05 -25.37
N SER A 46 -7.94 13.23 -25.79
CA SER A 46 -8.90 12.12 -25.84
C SER A 46 -8.46 11.08 -26.88
N ASP A 47 -8.07 11.51 -28.08
CA ASP A 47 -7.54 10.62 -29.14
C ASP A 47 -6.23 9.93 -28.72
N THR A 48 -5.37 10.68 -28.00
CA THR A 48 -4.14 10.12 -27.44
C THR A 48 -4.45 9.05 -26.39
N PHE A 49 -5.42 9.29 -25.52
CA PHE A 49 -5.80 8.34 -24.47
C PHE A 49 -6.46 7.10 -25.06
N ASP A 50 -7.34 7.24 -26.05
CA ASP A 50 -7.93 6.09 -26.76
C ASP A 50 -6.84 5.26 -27.47
N SER A 51 -5.86 5.92 -28.08
CA SER A 51 -4.72 5.24 -28.70
C SER A 51 -3.87 4.46 -27.69
N LEU A 52 -3.67 5.00 -26.48
CA LEU A 52 -2.94 4.33 -25.40
C LEU A 52 -3.76 3.21 -24.76
N ALA A 53 -5.09 3.34 -24.69
CA ALA A 53 -5.96 2.32 -24.13
C ALA A 53 -5.90 1.02 -24.94
N ASN A 54 -5.69 1.11 -26.27
CA ASN A 54 -5.48 -0.05 -27.14
C ASN A 54 -4.19 -0.84 -26.83
N VAL A 55 -3.24 -0.26 -26.09
CA VAL A 55 -2.02 -0.97 -25.65
C VAL A 55 -2.30 -1.87 -24.45
N HIS A 56 -3.30 -1.52 -23.63
CA HIS A 56 -3.71 -2.29 -22.46
C HIS A 56 -4.57 -3.48 -22.88
N ILE A 57 -3.94 -4.63 -23.14
CA ILE A 57 -4.64 -5.89 -23.38
C ILE A 57 -4.91 -6.58 -22.03
N ILE A 58 -6.14 -6.47 -21.55
CA ILE A 58 -6.59 -7.12 -20.31
C ILE A 58 -7.22 -8.47 -20.70
N SER A 59 -6.58 -9.57 -20.33
CA SER A 59 -7.12 -10.92 -20.53
C SER A 59 -7.97 -11.34 -19.32
N ASP A 60 -9.20 -11.80 -19.56
CA ASP A 60 -10.17 -12.24 -18.53
C ASP A 60 -9.78 -13.52 -17.74
N THR A 61 -8.52 -13.97 -17.81
CA THR A 61 -8.05 -15.27 -17.28
C THR A 61 -7.13 -15.14 -16.06
N GLU A 62 -7.50 -14.37 -15.04
CA GLU A 62 -6.74 -14.23 -13.78
C GLU A 62 -7.07 -15.27 -12.69
N ASN A 63 -7.49 -16.50 -13.06
CA ASN A 63 -7.79 -17.59 -12.10
C ASN A 63 -6.76 -18.74 -12.09
N SER A 64 -5.49 -18.51 -12.44
CA SER A 64 -4.46 -19.53 -12.24
C SER A 64 -3.25 -19.04 -11.45
N SER A 65 -3.24 -19.42 -10.17
CA SER A 65 -2.06 -19.44 -9.33
C SER A 65 -1.01 -20.39 -9.92
N SER A 66 0.04 -19.89 -10.57
CA SER A 66 1.42 -20.37 -10.42
C SER A 66 2.41 -19.68 -11.37
N ARG A 67 3.57 -19.33 -10.79
CA ARG A 67 4.90 -19.16 -11.41
C ARG A 67 5.09 -18.00 -12.40
N GLY A 68 5.94 -17.07 -11.96
CA GLY A 68 6.85 -16.32 -12.83
C GLY A 68 6.19 -15.14 -13.54
N SER A 69 6.49 -13.94 -13.06
CA SER A 69 6.36 -12.71 -13.84
C SER A 69 6.98 -12.96 -15.22
N HIS A 70 6.15 -12.90 -16.26
CA HIS A 70 6.35 -12.56 -17.67
C HIS A 70 5.16 -13.16 -18.44
N GLY A 71 3.99 -12.52 -18.31
CA GLY A 71 2.84 -12.80 -19.16
C GLY A 71 3.15 -12.34 -20.58
N ASN A 72 3.73 -13.21 -21.40
CA ASN A 72 3.84 -13.01 -22.84
C ASN A 72 2.41 -13.05 -23.44
N SER A 73 1.83 -11.89 -23.69
CA SER A 73 0.60 -11.78 -24.48
C SER A 73 0.93 -12.06 -25.96
N SER A 74 0.21 -13.02 -26.54
CA SER A 74 0.43 -13.57 -27.90
C SER A 74 -0.04 -12.66 -29.04
N PHE A 75 -0.40 -11.40 -28.77
CA PHE A 75 -0.97 -10.47 -29.76
C PHE A 75 -0.18 -9.19 -29.98
N GLN A 76 0.86 -8.95 -29.19
CA GLN A 76 1.77 -7.83 -29.43
C GLN A 76 2.95 -8.36 -30.23
N SER A 77 3.22 -7.79 -31.41
CA SER A 77 4.38 -8.22 -32.19
C SER A 77 5.64 -8.02 -31.33
N PHE A 78 6.60 -8.94 -31.40
CA PHE A 78 7.89 -8.77 -30.70
C PHE A 78 8.55 -7.42 -31.03
N ALA A 79 8.28 -6.86 -32.21
CA ALA A 79 8.73 -5.52 -32.60
C ALA A 79 8.04 -4.41 -31.79
N ASP A 80 6.73 -4.50 -31.51
CA ASP A 80 5.99 -3.50 -30.72
C ASP A 80 6.36 -3.53 -29.23
N GLN A 81 6.58 -4.74 -28.69
CA GLN A 81 7.16 -4.88 -27.33
C GLN A 81 8.57 -4.31 -27.29
N SER A 82 9.41 -4.66 -28.28
CA SER A 82 10.77 -4.14 -28.36
C SER A 82 10.80 -2.63 -28.54
N ILE A 83 9.90 -2.03 -29.31
CA ILE A 83 9.73 -0.58 -29.44
C ILE A 83 9.40 0.03 -28.07
N THR A 84 8.42 -0.52 -27.36
CA THR A 84 8.02 -0.03 -26.04
C THR A 84 9.17 -0.13 -25.03
N HIS A 85 9.93 -1.22 -25.02
CA HIS A 85 11.11 -1.37 -24.15
C HIS A 85 12.26 -0.43 -24.57
N PHE A 86 12.61 -0.40 -25.86
CA PHE A 86 13.75 0.35 -26.40
C PHE A 86 13.61 1.87 -26.24
N TYR A 87 12.38 2.42 -26.27
CA TYR A 87 12.15 3.86 -26.12
C TYR A 87 12.07 4.35 -24.66
N PHE A 88 11.90 3.46 -23.67
CA PHE A 88 11.67 3.84 -22.26
C PHE A 88 12.75 3.35 -21.27
N ASP A 89 13.80 2.68 -21.75
CA ASP A 89 14.75 1.90 -20.92
C ASP A 89 15.82 2.68 -20.14
N PHE A 90 15.81 4.02 -20.18
CA PHE A 90 16.90 4.81 -19.59
C PHE A 90 16.47 5.60 -18.36
N SER A 91 16.34 4.92 -17.21
CA SER A 91 16.66 5.36 -15.83
C SER A 91 15.80 4.68 -14.74
N SER A 92 16.45 4.36 -13.61
CA SER A 92 15.99 3.60 -12.42
C SER A 92 14.59 3.00 -12.48
N SER A 93 14.51 1.67 -12.62
CA SER A 93 13.28 0.88 -12.61
C SER A 93 12.44 1.21 -11.38
N TRP A 94 11.37 1.96 -11.59
CA TRP A 94 10.26 2.00 -10.65
C TRP A 94 9.41 0.74 -10.89
N PRO A 95 8.91 0.07 -9.84
CA PRO A 95 9.03 0.42 -8.43
C PRO A 95 10.43 0.11 -7.87
N ARG A 96 10.89 0.94 -6.92
CA ARG A 96 12.18 0.74 -6.23
C ARG A 96 12.11 -0.30 -5.12
N THR A 97 10.90 -0.58 -4.67
CA THR A 97 10.56 -1.66 -3.75
C THR A 97 10.24 -2.92 -4.60
N PRO A 98 10.81 -4.10 -4.27
CA PRO A 98 10.67 -5.29 -5.10
C PRO A 98 9.22 -5.67 -5.43
N THR A 99 8.94 -5.98 -6.70
CA THR A 99 7.60 -6.29 -7.25
C THR A 99 6.99 -7.61 -6.79
N TRP A 100 7.76 -8.52 -6.17
CA TRP A 100 7.21 -9.74 -5.56
C TRP A 100 6.37 -9.45 -4.31
N ILE A 101 6.43 -8.22 -3.80
CA ILE A 101 5.55 -7.66 -2.76
C ILE A 101 4.32 -7.06 -3.46
N SER A 102 3.65 -7.82 -4.33
CA SER A 102 2.36 -7.42 -4.88
C SER A 102 1.32 -7.49 -3.75
N LEU A 103 1.20 -6.39 -3.03
CA LEU A 103 0.15 -6.19 -2.02
C LEU A 103 -1.22 -5.97 -2.68
N PHE A 104 -1.25 -5.71 -4.00
CA PHE A 104 -2.41 -5.18 -4.71
C PHE A 104 -2.77 -5.92 -6.01
N GLY A 105 -2.27 -7.15 -6.21
CA GLY A 105 -2.53 -7.93 -7.42
C GLY A 105 -1.60 -7.59 -8.59
N THR A 106 -1.83 -8.23 -9.73
CA THR A 106 -1.15 -7.92 -11.00
C THR A 106 -1.77 -6.68 -11.62
N ASP A 107 -1.10 -5.52 -11.49
CA ASP A 107 -1.49 -4.30 -12.20
C ASP A 107 -0.93 -4.31 -13.63
N THR A 108 -1.63 -3.64 -14.56
CA THR A 108 -1.12 -3.38 -15.92
C THR A 108 -0.51 -1.99 -16.05
N PHE A 109 -0.06 -1.38 -14.95
CA PHE A 109 0.35 0.02 -14.93
C PHE A 109 1.72 0.24 -15.62
N TYR A 110 1.73 1.00 -16.71
CA TYR A 110 2.94 1.40 -17.41
C TYR A 110 3.54 2.68 -16.81
N SER A 111 4.53 2.50 -15.94
CA SER A 111 5.29 3.62 -15.36
C SER A 111 6.00 4.50 -16.42
N SER A 112 6.23 3.97 -17.62
CA SER A 112 6.71 4.72 -18.79
C SER A 112 5.70 5.78 -19.24
N PHE A 113 4.41 5.46 -19.30
CA PHE A 113 3.36 6.40 -19.68
C PHE A 113 3.20 7.49 -18.61
N ALA A 114 3.20 7.13 -17.32
CA ALA A 114 3.20 8.11 -16.24
C ALA A 114 4.40 9.08 -16.33
N ARG A 115 5.58 8.58 -16.73
CA ARG A 115 6.77 9.42 -16.93
C ARG A 115 6.63 10.38 -18.10
N ILE A 116 5.97 9.98 -19.19
CA ILE A 116 5.70 10.84 -20.34
C ILE A 116 4.82 12.01 -19.92
N PHE A 117 3.68 11.74 -19.29
CA PHE A 117 2.77 12.79 -18.84
C PHE A 117 3.42 13.72 -17.82
N LYS A 118 4.23 13.16 -16.91
CA LYS A 118 5.06 13.95 -16.00
C LYS A 118 5.96 14.92 -16.76
N ARG A 119 6.74 14.44 -17.73
CA ARG A 119 7.66 15.28 -18.51
C ARG A 119 6.91 16.32 -19.33
N LEU A 120 5.80 15.93 -19.93
CA LEU A 120 4.96 16.82 -20.73
C LEU A 120 4.51 18.05 -19.92
N VAL A 121 4.01 17.82 -18.71
CA VAL A 121 3.62 18.90 -17.79
C VAL A 121 4.83 19.69 -17.30
N GLN A 122 5.97 19.05 -17.06
CA GLN A 122 7.20 19.75 -16.70
C GLN A 122 7.67 20.73 -17.78
N GLU A 123 7.60 20.33 -19.04
CA GLU A 123 8.12 21.12 -20.16
C GLU A 123 7.15 22.19 -20.66
N CYS A 124 5.84 21.92 -20.58
CA CYS A 124 4.81 22.80 -21.14
C CYS A 124 3.93 23.48 -20.08
N GLY A 125 4.14 23.18 -18.79
CA GLY A 125 3.49 23.85 -17.67
C GLY A 125 1.97 23.68 -17.58
N VAL A 126 1.32 24.73 -17.05
CA VAL A 126 -0.13 24.78 -16.77
C VAL A 126 -1.03 24.59 -18.01
N PRO A 127 -0.70 25.09 -19.22
CA PRO A 127 -1.50 24.84 -20.42
C PRO A 127 -1.86 23.37 -20.64
N VAL A 128 -0.87 22.47 -20.61
CA VAL A 128 -1.07 21.03 -20.76
C VAL A 128 -1.89 20.45 -19.60
N LEU A 129 -1.63 20.91 -18.38
CA LEU A 129 -2.34 20.49 -17.18
C LEU A 129 -3.85 20.71 -17.31
N LEU A 130 -4.24 21.85 -17.87
CA LEU A 130 -5.63 22.21 -18.10
C LEU A 130 -6.24 21.44 -19.28
N SER A 131 -5.51 21.30 -20.38
CA SER A 131 -5.97 20.52 -21.55
C SER A 131 -6.23 19.05 -21.22
N LEU A 132 -5.42 18.44 -20.35
CA LEU A 132 -5.60 17.05 -19.92
C LEU A 132 -6.82 16.84 -19.01
N LYS A 133 -7.32 17.89 -18.35
CA LYS A 133 -8.39 17.78 -17.34
C LYS A 133 -9.65 17.12 -17.89
N THR A 134 -10.08 17.52 -19.09
CA THR A 134 -11.33 17.02 -19.70
C THR A 134 -11.20 15.54 -20.08
N ALA A 135 -10.13 15.18 -20.79
CA ALA A 135 -9.85 13.79 -21.18
C ALA A 135 -9.67 12.89 -19.94
N LEU A 136 -8.98 13.38 -18.91
CA LEU A 136 -8.83 12.64 -17.65
C LEU A 136 -10.18 12.39 -16.99
N ASN A 137 -11.05 13.41 -16.91
CA ASN A 137 -12.38 13.26 -16.31
C ASN A 137 -13.24 12.26 -17.06
N GLU A 138 -13.15 12.22 -18.39
CA GLU A 138 -13.84 11.22 -19.21
C GLU A 138 -13.34 9.80 -18.90
N PHE A 139 -12.02 9.59 -18.90
CA PHE A 139 -11.44 8.25 -18.76
C PHE A 139 -11.49 7.70 -17.33
N VAL A 140 -11.44 8.56 -16.31
CA VAL A 140 -11.66 8.16 -14.90
C VAL A 140 -13.05 7.53 -14.73
N ASN A 141 -14.05 8.10 -15.41
CA ASN A 141 -15.45 7.67 -15.31
C ASN A 141 -15.84 6.64 -16.40
N ALA A 142 -14.90 6.21 -17.23
CA ALA A 142 -15.15 5.19 -18.25
C ALA A 142 -15.45 3.84 -17.60
N LYS A 143 -16.25 3.00 -18.27
CA LYS A 143 -16.52 1.62 -17.82
C LYS A 143 -15.38 0.65 -18.14
N GLU A 144 -14.57 0.97 -19.15
CA GLU A 144 -13.49 0.13 -19.63
C GLU A 144 -12.26 0.26 -18.72
N ARG A 145 -11.78 -0.87 -18.17
CA ARG A 145 -10.59 -0.90 -17.31
C ARG A 145 -9.37 -0.36 -18.05
N SER A 146 -9.17 -0.65 -19.34
CA SER A 146 -8.05 -0.14 -20.15
C SER A 146 -8.00 1.40 -20.19
N LYS A 147 -9.16 2.07 -20.29
CA LYS A 147 -9.28 3.52 -20.21
C LYS A 147 -8.92 4.04 -18.80
N GLN A 148 -9.39 3.36 -17.77
CA GLN A 148 -9.03 3.68 -16.39
C GLN A 148 -7.53 3.50 -16.12
N CYS A 149 -6.86 2.52 -16.74
CA CYS A 149 -5.40 2.33 -16.65
C CYS A 149 -4.66 3.55 -17.21
N VAL A 150 -5.03 4.03 -18.40
CA VAL A 150 -4.43 5.24 -19.02
C VAL A 150 -4.68 6.48 -18.16
N ALA A 151 -5.89 6.62 -17.62
CA ALA A 151 -6.19 7.71 -16.70
C ALA A 151 -5.32 7.65 -15.43
N ALA A 152 -5.11 6.46 -14.87
CA ALA A 152 -4.26 6.26 -13.71
C ALA A 152 -2.80 6.66 -14.00
N GLU A 153 -2.25 6.25 -15.15
CA GLU A 153 -0.90 6.60 -15.59
C GLU A 153 -0.73 8.10 -15.81
N ALA A 154 -1.67 8.72 -16.54
CA ALA A 154 -1.66 10.15 -16.78
C ALA A 154 -1.74 10.92 -15.46
N PHE A 155 -2.70 10.57 -14.59
CA PHE A 155 -2.87 11.25 -13.31
C PHE A 155 -1.64 11.09 -12.40
N ALA A 156 -1.02 9.91 -12.38
CA ALA A 156 0.22 9.68 -11.64
C ALA A 156 1.35 10.61 -12.11
N GLY A 157 1.49 10.79 -13.42
CA GLY A 157 2.46 11.69 -14.02
C GLY A 157 2.23 13.15 -13.61
N LEU A 158 0.96 13.58 -13.66
CA LEU A 158 0.51 14.93 -13.32
C LEU A 158 0.80 15.25 -11.85
N LEU A 159 0.37 14.36 -10.95
CA LEU A 159 0.59 14.50 -9.50
C LEU A 159 2.08 14.54 -9.13
N HIS A 160 2.93 13.89 -9.93
CA HIS A 160 4.37 13.79 -9.70
C HIS A 160 5.21 14.84 -10.46
N ALA A 161 4.61 15.85 -11.09
CA ALA A 161 5.31 16.80 -11.96
C ALA A 161 6.14 17.88 -11.24
N ASP A 162 5.75 18.33 -10.04
CA ASP A 162 6.35 19.49 -9.32
C ASP A 162 6.53 20.74 -10.21
N VAL A 163 5.47 21.20 -10.85
CA VAL A 163 5.48 22.44 -11.64
C VAL A 163 4.78 23.57 -10.91
N ILE A 164 5.09 24.81 -11.31
CA ILE A 164 4.36 26.01 -10.87
C ILE A 164 2.92 25.90 -11.38
N GLY A 165 1.92 26.20 -10.55
CA GLY A 165 0.50 26.02 -10.88
C GLY A 165 -0.10 24.68 -10.43
N LEU A 166 0.73 23.71 -10.02
CA LEU A 166 0.25 22.38 -9.60
C LEU A 166 -0.54 22.41 -8.29
N VAL A 167 -0.16 23.31 -7.38
CA VAL A 167 -0.83 23.50 -6.08
C VAL A 167 -2.25 24.06 -6.31
N GLU A 168 -2.36 25.04 -7.19
CA GLU A 168 -3.62 25.65 -7.60
C GLU A 168 -4.52 24.66 -8.35
N ALA A 169 -3.94 23.82 -9.22
CA ALA A 169 -4.67 22.74 -9.89
C ALA A 169 -5.14 21.65 -8.91
N TRP A 170 -4.34 21.37 -7.88
CA TRP A 170 -4.74 20.47 -6.81
C TRP A 170 -5.99 20.96 -6.10
N ASP A 171 -5.97 22.22 -5.67
CA ASP A 171 -7.08 22.87 -4.96
C ASP A 171 -8.30 23.09 -5.87
N SER A 172 -8.10 23.22 -7.19
CA SER A 172 -9.17 23.42 -8.17
C SER A 172 -9.91 22.15 -8.59
N TRP A 173 -9.19 21.06 -8.90
CA TRP A 173 -9.82 19.87 -9.48
C TRP A 173 -9.16 18.54 -9.16
N MET A 174 -7.84 18.46 -8.96
CA MET A 174 -7.20 17.15 -8.78
C MET A 174 -7.60 16.47 -7.48
N MET A 175 -7.76 17.24 -6.39
CA MET A 175 -8.26 16.69 -5.12
C MET A 175 -9.67 16.09 -5.30
N ALA A 176 -10.56 16.81 -6.00
CA ALA A 176 -11.90 16.32 -6.29
C ALA A 176 -11.87 15.02 -7.12
N GLN A 177 -10.96 14.92 -8.08
CA GLN A 177 -10.78 13.69 -8.86
C GLN A 177 -10.23 12.53 -8.04
N LEU A 178 -9.24 12.77 -7.16
CA LEU A 178 -8.75 11.72 -6.27
C LEU A 178 -9.85 11.22 -5.33
N ARG A 179 -10.67 12.13 -4.80
CA ARG A 179 -11.85 11.75 -3.99
C ARG A 179 -12.89 10.97 -4.82
N ASN A 180 -13.14 11.37 -6.06
CA ASN A 180 -14.03 10.63 -6.96
C ASN A 180 -13.52 9.20 -7.20
N ILE A 181 -12.22 9.05 -7.50
CA ILE A 181 -11.56 7.74 -7.68
C ILE A 181 -11.68 6.89 -6.40
N LEU A 182 -11.47 7.48 -5.22
CA LEU A 182 -11.58 6.79 -3.94
C LEU A 182 -13.01 6.29 -3.68
N LEU A 183 -14.01 7.13 -3.91
CA LEU A 183 -15.42 6.84 -3.63
C LEU A 183 -16.09 6.00 -4.73
N ALA A 184 -15.48 5.90 -5.91
CA ALA A 184 -16.02 5.11 -7.01
C ALA A 184 -16.09 3.62 -6.64
N PRO A 185 -17.23 2.94 -6.91
CA PRO A 185 -17.46 1.55 -6.52
C PRO A 185 -16.69 0.52 -7.36
N SER A 186 -15.98 0.95 -8.41
CA SER A 186 -15.19 0.05 -9.25
C SER A 186 -14.03 -0.58 -8.47
N VAL A 187 -13.99 -1.92 -8.49
CA VAL A 187 -12.96 -2.74 -7.84
C VAL A 187 -11.87 -3.18 -8.84
N GLU A 188 -12.21 -3.31 -10.12
CA GLU A 188 -11.31 -3.89 -11.13
C GLU A 188 -10.06 -3.05 -11.39
N SER A 189 -10.17 -1.72 -11.32
CA SER A 189 -9.04 -0.80 -11.54
C SER A 189 -8.33 -0.35 -10.27
N VAL A 190 -8.68 -0.92 -9.11
CA VAL A 190 -8.02 -0.59 -7.83
C VAL A 190 -6.50 -0.80 -7.89
N PRO A 191 -5.96 -1.86 -8.52
CA PRO A 191 -4.51 -2.05 -8.65
C PRO A 191 -3.84 -0.88 -9.38
N GLU A 192 -4.41 -0.40 -10.49
CA GLU A 192 -3.85 0.71 -11.27
C GLU A 192 -3.93 2.04 -10.54
N TRP A 193 -5.03 2.30 -9.83
CA TRP A 193 -5.14 3.49 -8.99
C TRP A 193 -4.19 3.45 -7.78
N ALA A 194 -3.97 2.27 -7.19
CA ALA A 194 -2.96 2.09 -6.14
C ALA A 194 -1.55 2.33 -6.69
N ALA A 195 -1.23 1.84 -7.89
CA ALA A 195 0.02 2.11 -8.59
C ALA A 195 0.20 3.61 -8.91
N CYS A 196 -0.88 4.28 -9.33
CA CYS A 196 -0.90 5.73 -9.55
C CYS A 196 -0.53 6.52 -8.29
N ILE A 197 -1.19 6.23 -7.16
CA ILE A 197 -0.91 6.87 -5.87
C ILE A 197 0.51 6.58 -5.43
N ARG A 198 0.94 5.32 -5.47
CA ARG A 198 2.30 4.89 -5.13
C ARG A 198 3.33 5.67 -5.95
N TYR A 199 3.16 5.76 -7.27
CA TYR A 199 4.04 6.51 -8.15
C TYR A 199 4.06 8.00 -7.79
N ALA A 200 2.90 8.60 -7.53
CA ALA A 200 2.76 10.02 -7.20
C ALA A 200 3.49 10.41 -5.91
N VAL A 201 3.47 9.56 -4.89
CA VAL A 201 4.16 9.81 -3.62
C VAL A 201 5.62 9.35 -3.61
N THR A 202 6.06 8.58 -4.61
CA THR A 202 7.42 8.04 -4.67
C THR A 202 8.48 9.15 -4.62
N GLY A 203 9.54 8.94 -3.85
CA GLY A 203 10.61 9.93 -3.74
C GLY A 203 11.37 10.20 -5.06
N LYS A 204 11.82 11.43 -5.23
CA LYS A 204 12.52 11.93 -6.44
C LYS A 204 14.04 11.87 -6.31
N GLY A 205 14.71 12.01 -7.46
CA GLY A 205 16.18 11.96 -7.59
C GLY A 205 16.71 10.53 -7.67
N ARG A 206 18.03 10.40 -7.85
CA ARG A 206 18.73 9.11 -8.07
C ARG A 206 18.43 8.06 -6.98
N TYR A 207 18.35 8.53 -5.74
CA TYR A 207 18.13 7.69 -4.55
C TYR A 207 16.70 7.77 -4.00
N GLY A 208 15.79 8.51 -4.65
CA GLY A 208 14.42 8.65 -4.15
C GLY A 208 14.28 9.43 -2.84
N ALA A 209 15.21 10.33 -2.56
CA ALA A 209 15.29 10.96 -1.25
C ALA A 209 14.66 12.36 -1.19
N LYS A 210 14.28 12.94 -2.35
CA LYS A 210 13.58 14.23 -2.42
C LYS A 210 12.06 14.00 -2.35
N ILE A 211 11.38 14.69 -1.46
CA ILE A 211 9.94 14.60 -1.25
C ILE A 211 9.21 15.30 -2.43
N PRO A 212 8.24 14.65 -3.12
CA PRO A 212 7.36 15.29 -4.10
C PRO A 212 6.50 16.40 -3.50
N LEU A 213 6.19 17.43 -4.29
CA LEU A 213 5.44 18.61 -3.85
C LEU A 213 4.07 18.25 -3.25
N LEU A 214 3.32 17.36 -3.90
CA LEU A 214 1.95 17.01 -3.50
C LEU A 214 1.86 15.84 -2.51
N ARG A 215 2.97 15.22 -2.09
CA ARG A 215 2.93 14.00 -1.26
C ARG A 215 2.05 14.17 -0.02
N GLN A 216 2.29 15.21 0.78
CA GLN A 216 1.52 15.43 2.01
C GLN A 216 0.04 15.64 1.71
N ARG A 217 -0.30 16.43 0.69
CA ARG A 217 -1.69 16.70 0.29
C ARG A 217 -2.42 15.43 -0.16
N ILE A 218 -1.74 14.53 -0.86
CA ILE A 218 -2.28 13.21 -1.23
C ILE A 218 -2.56 12.38 0.02
N LEU A 219 -1.60 12.31 0.96
CA LEU A 219 -1.78 11.58 2.22
C LEU A 219 -2.95 12.15 3.04
N ASP A 220 -3.03 13.48 3.18
CA ASP A 220 -4.11 14.16 3.90
C ASP A 220 -5.47 13.82 3.27
N CYS A 221 -5.56 13.86 1.93
CA CYS A 221 -6.78 13.51 1.20
C CYS A 221 -7.21 12.04 1.41
N LEU A 222 -6.27 11.11 1.57
CA LEU A 222 -6.58 9.70 1.80
C LEU A 222 -6.97 9.41 3.25
N VAL A 223 -6.43 10.17 4.21
CA VAL A 223 -6.73 10.00 5.64
C VAL A 223 -8.07 10.63 6.03
N GLU A 224 -8.59 11.57 5.24
CA GLU A 224 -9.91 12.18 5.48
C GLU A 224 -11.00 11.14 5.80
N PRO A 225 -11.85 11.40 6.82
CA PRO A 225 -12.94 10.50 7.18
C PRO A 225 -13.87 10.24 6.00
N LEU A 226 -14.17 8.97 5.76
CA LEU A 226 -15.15 8.58 4.75
C LEU A 226 -16.57 8.97 5.18
N PRO A 227 -17.48 9.24 4.22
CA PRO A 227 -18.89 9.43 4.52
C PRO A 227 -19.46 8.20 5.25
N GLN A 228 -20.41 8.41 6.17
CA GLN A 228 -21.08 7.32 6.90
C GLN A 228 -21.80 6.32 5.98
N THR A 229 -22.11 6.74 4.74
CA THR A 229 -22.75 5.92 3.70
C THR A 229 -21.76 5.13 2.85
N ALA A 230 -20.46 5.18 3.15
CA ALA A 230 -19.44 4.48 2.36
C ALA A 230 -19.59 2.96 2.47
N THR A 231 -19.47 2.27 1.34
CA THR A 231 -19.48 0.81 1.29
C THR A 231 -18.19 0.23 1.85
N THR A 232 -18.23 -1.02 2.31
CA THR A 232 -17.04 -1.73 2.82
C THR A 232 -15.94 -1.84 1.76
N THR A 233 -16.31 -1.90 0.47
CA THR A 233 -15.37 -1.88 -0.65
C THR A 233 -14.59 -0.57 -0.74
N VAL A 234 -15.24 0.57 -0.49
CA VAL A 234 -14.59 1.89 -0.43
C VAL A 234 -13.65 1.97 0.78
N VAL A 235 -14.06 1.42 1.93
CA VAL A 235 -13.22 1.35 3.14
C VAL A 235 -11.95 0.54 2.87
N ALA A 236 -12.07 -0.65 2.30
CA ALA A 236 -10.91 -1.48 1.94
C ALA A 236 -10.02 -0.78 0.90
N LYS A 237 -10.62 -0.16 -0.11
CA LYS A 237 -9.91 0.62 -1.14
C LYS A 237 -9.12 1.78 -0.54
N ARG A 238 -9.67 2.50 0.45
CA ARG A 238 -8.95 3.54 1.20
C ARG A 238 -7.69 2.99 1.86
N TYR A 239 -7.81 1.88 2.61
CA TYR A 239 -6.65 1.28 3.28
C TYR A 239 -5.63 0.73 2.29
N SER A 240 -6.08 0.20 1.15
CA SER A 240 -5.18 -0.22 0.06
C SER A 240 -4.39 0.96 -0.51
N PHE A 241 -5.05 2.09 -0.79
CA PHE A 241 -4.40 3.31 -1.27
C PHE A 241 -3.43 3.90 -0.23
N LEU A 242 -3.82 3.92 1.04
CA LEU A 242 -2.94 4.33 2.13
C LEU A 242 -1.70 3.43 2.20
N SER A 243 -1.86 2.11 2.20
CA SER A 243 -0.73 1.18 2.18
C SER A 243 0.18 1.42 0.97
N ALA A 244 -0.39 1.58 -0.23
CA ALA A 244 0.36 1.87 -1.45
C ALA A 244 1.20 3.15 -1.33
N ALA A 245 0.65 4.18 -0.70
CA ALA A 245 1.38 5.42 -0.44
C ALA A 245 2.48 5.24 0.62
N LEU A 246 2.15 4.62 1.76
CA LEU A 246 3.05 4.46 2.90
C LEU A 246 4.27 3.58 2.58
N VAL A 247 4.16 2.66 1.61
CA VAL A 247 5.29 1.82 1.17
C VAL A 247 6.44 2.64 0.56
N GLU A 248 6.14 3.80 -0.05
CA GLU A 248 7.13 4.66 -0.72
C GLU A 248 7.69 5.77 0.18
N ILE A 249 7.17 5.89 1.40
CA ILE A 249 7.71 6.82 2.39
C ILE A 249 9.05 6.28 2.88
N LEU A 250 10.07 7.14 2.84
CA LEU A 250 11.40 6.82 3.34
C LEU A 250 11.46 7.17 4.84
N PRO A 251 11.52 6.18 5.76
CA PRO A 251 11.38 6.46 7.18
C PRO A 251 12.45 7.41 7.73
N SER A 252 13.67 7.40 7.19
CA SER A 252 14.77 8.28 7.61
C SER A 252 14.59 9.76 7.30
N ARG A 253 13.59 10.12 6.47
CA ARG A 253 13.35 11.49 6.02
C ARG A 253 11.90 11.91 6.16
N MET A 254 11.14 11.28 7.06
CA MET A 254 9.76 11.66 7.31
C MET A 254 9.71 13.06 7.95
N PRO A 255 9.01 14.04 7.35
CA PRO A 255 8.71 15.30 8.01
C PRO A 255 7.77 15.06 9.19
N ILE A 256 7.74 16.02 10.12
CA ILE A 256 6.93 15.94 11.35
C ILE A 256 5.44 15.70 11.03
N SER A 257 4.92 16.26 9.94
CA SER A 257 3.54 16.05 9.50
C SER A 257 3.25 14.58 9.13
N GLU A 258 4.18 13.91 8.46
CA GLU A 258 4.05 12.48 8.13
C GLU A 258 4.12 11.63 9.40
N VAL A 259 4.96 11.97 10.37
CA VAL A 259 5.05 11.26 11.66
C VAL A 259 3.72 11.36 12.43
N GLN A 260 3.17 12.57 12.57
CA GLN A 260 1.88 12.78 13.23
C GLN A 260 0.73 12.06 12.52
N LEU A 261 0.78 11.98 11.18
CA LEU A 261 -0.16 11.21 10.40
C LEU A 261 -0.05 9.71 10.69
N HIS A 262 1.16 9.17 10.84
CA HIS A 262 1.36 7.77 11.21
C HIS A 262 0.78 7.45 12.58
N ASP A 263 0.99 8.32 13.58
CA ASP A 263 0.45 8.11 14.93
C ASP A 263 -1.08 8.10 14.94
N LYS A 264 -1.72 9.04 14.23
CA LYS A 264 -3.19 9.08 14.08
C LYS A 264 -3.73 7.85 13.38
N LEU A 265 -3.10 7.45 12.28
CA LEU A 265 -3.53 6.30 11.50
C LEU A 265 -3.30 4.98 12.25
N LEU A 266 -2.28 4.89 13.09
CA LEU A 266 -2.05 3.73 13.94
C LEU A 266 -3.23 3.51 14.89
N GLN A 267 -3.65 4.58 15.59
CA GLN A 267 -4.80 4.50 16.48
C GLN A 267 -6.06 4.07 15.73
N GLU A 268 -6.35 4.70 14.58
CA GLU A 268 -7.50 4.36 13.74
C GLU A 268 -7.49 2.88 13.32
N LEU A 269 -6.35 2.35 12.85
CA LEU A 269 -6.26 0.96 12.39
C LEU A 269 -6.39 -0.03 13.55
N LEU A 270 -5.80 0.27 14.72
CA LEU A 270 -5.91 -0.58 15.92
C LEU A 270 -7.34 -0.66 16.42
N ASP A 271 -8.06 0.46 16.43
CA ASP A 271 -9.47 0.54 16.86
C ASP A 271 -10.41 -0.23 15.91
N ASN A 272 -10.02 -0.38 14.64
CA ASN A 272 -10.82 -1.04 13.60
C ASN A 272 -10.41 -2.49 13.31
N MET A 273 -9.54 -3.11 14.11
CA MET A 273 -9.11 -4.50 13.87
C MET A 273 -10.25 -5.53 13.96
N SER A 274 -11.35 -5.22 14.66
CA SER A 274 -12.57 -6.05 14.72
C SER A 274 -13.62 -5.61 13.69
N HIS A 275 -13.21 -5.10 12.53
CA HIS A 275 -14.18 -4.71 11.50
C HIS A 275 -14.97 -5.94 11.02
N PRO A 276 -16.30 -5.88 10.84
CA PRO A 276 -17.14 -7.05 10.55
C PRO A 276 -16.82 -7.75 9.22
N THR A 277 -16.28 -7.00 8.25
CA THR A 277 -16.00 -7.50 6.90
C THR A 277 -14.56 -7.98 6.71
N ALA A 278 -14.37 -9.24 6.29
CA ALA A 278 -13.07 -9.89 6.16
C ALA A 278 -12.07 -9.20 5.22
N HIS A 279 -12.50 -8.78 4.02
CA HIS A 279 -11.59 -8.08 3.09
C HIS A 279 -11.14 -6.70 3.60
N VAL A 280 -11.93 -6.06 4.46
CA VAL A 280 -11.52 -4.83 5.14
C VAL A 280 -10.47 -5.13 6.20
N ARG A 281 -10.66 -6.22 6.98
CA ARG A 281 -9.66 -6.72 7.94
C ARG A 281 -8.30 -7.00 7.28
N GLU A 282 -8.31 -7.65 6.13
CA GLU A 282 -7.09 -7.88 5.35
C GLU A 282 -6.42 -6.56 4.91
N ALA A 283 -7.19 -5.60 4.40
CA ALA A 283 -6.66 -4.29 4.00
C ALA A 283 -6.08 -3.49 5.19
N ILE A 284 -6.76 -3.51 6.35
CA ILE A 284 -6.29 -2.92 7.62
C ILE A 284 -4.97 -3.57 8.03
N ALA A 285 -4.90 -4.90 8.00
CA ALA A 285 -3.72 -5.65 8.37
C ALA A 285 -2.50 -5.34 7.49
N ILE A 286 -2.71 -5.18 6.18
CA ILE A 286 -1.66 -4.77 5.24
C ILE A 286 -1.21 -3.34 5.54
N ALA A 287 -2.13 -2.41 5.76
CA ALA A 287 -1.79 -1.04 6.13
C ALA A 287 -1.00 -0.99 7.45
N LEU A 288 -1.42 -1.73 8.48
CA LEU A 288 -0.72 -1.88 9.75
C LEU A 288 0.70 -2.41 9.55
N SER A 289 0.91 -3.41 8.69
CA SER A 289 2.23 -4.01 8.47
C SER A 289 3.24 -3.00 7.95
N VAL A 290 2.81 -2.16 7.00
CA VAL A 290 3.63 -1.07 6.44
C VAL A 290 3.85 0.02 7.48
N LEU A 291 2.78 0.47 8.14
CA LEU A 291 2.78 1.57 9.09
C LEU A 291 3.69 1.29 10.30
N CYS A 292 3.48 0.17 10.99
CA CYS A 292 4.26 -0.24 12.15
C CYS A 292 5.75 -0.37 11.81
N SER A 293 6.06 -0.88 10.61
CA SER A 293 7.45 -0.98 10.14
C SER A 293 8.08 0.38 9.90
N ASN A 294 7.33 1.34 9.32
CA ASN A 294 7.82 2.70 9.11
C ASN A 294 8.07 3.42 10.44
N ILE A 295 7.14 3.31 11.39
CA ILE A 295 7.27 3.87 12.75
C ILE A 295 8.53 3.30 13.43
N ARG A 296 8.72 1.98 13.39
CA ARG A 296 9.87 1.33 14.02
C ARG A 296 11.19 1.73 13.37
N LEU A 297 11.25 1.77 12.05
CA LEU A 297 12.43 2.20 11.30
C LEU A 297 12.81 3.65 11.60
N HIS A 298 11.83 4.54 11.66
CA HIS A 298 12.06 5.94 12.01
C HIS A 298 12.57 6.12 13.43
N ALA A 299 11.98 5.40 14.39
CA ALA A 299 12.43 5.43 15.78
C ALA A 299 13.85 4.88 15.94
N PHE A 300 14.20 3.80 15.23
CA PHE A 300 15.54 3.23 15.23
C PHE A 300 16.58 4.25 14.72
N ILE A 301 16.34 4.83 13.55
CA ILE A 301 17.27 5.77 12.90
C ILE A 301 17.46 7.05 13.74
N ASN A 302 16.39 7.60 14.32
CA ASN A 302 16.49 8.79 15.15
C ASN A 302 17.16 8.55 16.50
N LYS A 303 17.07 7.34 17.06
CA LYS A 303 17.83 6.98 18.27
C LYS A 303 19.33 7.10 17.99
N ASP A 304 19.81 6.56 16.87
CA ASP A 304 21.22 6.62 16.48
C ASP A 304 21.71 8.07 16.31
N TYR A 305 20.93 8.93 15.64
CA TYR A 305 21.28 10.36 15.51
C TYR A 305 21.21 11.14 16.84
N SER A 306 20.31 10.77 17.76
CA SER A 306 20.18 11.45 19.06
C SER A 306 21.33 11.14 20.01
N TYR A 307 21.90 9.92 19.92
CA TYR A 307 23.11 9.54 20.66
C TYR A 307 24.34 10.31 20.16
N GLU A 308 24.40 10.66 18.88
CA GLU A 308 25.51 11.45 18.32
C GLU A 308 25.38 12.97 18.54
N ASN A 309 24.16 13.52 18.64
CA ASN A 309 23.95 14.98 18.57
C ASN A 309 23.32 15.64 19.80
N GLY A 310 23.10 14.93 20.92
CA GLY A 310 22.73 15.50 22.22
C GLY A 310 21.41 16.30 22.28
N LYS A 311 20.67 16.41 21.16
CA LYS A 311 19.36 17.05 21.09
C LYS A 311 18.28 15.97 21.19
N GLN A 312 17.74 15.81 22.39
CA GLN A 312 16.47 15.12 22.59
C GLN A 312 15.36 15.92 21.89
N THR A 313 15.09 15.60 20.62
CA THR A 313 13.82 15.96 20.02
C THR A 313 12.79 15.06 20.66
N ILE A 314 12.04 15.60 21.63
CA ILE A 314 10.90 14.95 22.29
C ILE A 314 9.81 14.82 21.22
N ILE A 315 9.90 13.79 20.39
CA ILE A 315 8.83 13.39 19.48
C ILE A 315 8.03 12.33 20.23
N GLY A 316 6.87 12.75 20.76
CA GLY A 316 5.75 11.91 21.16
C GLY A 316 6.07 10.74 22.08
N LYS A 317 6.13 10.97 23.40
CA LYS A 317 5.61 9.95 24.31
C LYS A 317 4.10 9.83 24.03
N HIS A 318 3.60 8.61 23.90
CA HIS A 318 2.17 8.23 23.82
C HIS A 318 1.54 8.16 22.42
N ALA A 319 1.94 7.17 21.63
CA ALA A 319 1.00 6.07 21.38
C ALA A 319 1.36 5.00 22.42
N ASP A 320 0.44 4.55 23.26
CA ASP A 320 0.70 3.46 24.20
C ASP A 320 1.38 2.31 23.48
N SER A 321 2.35 1.65 24.12
CA SER A 321 3.29 0.69 23.52
C SER A 321 2.58 -0.42 22.74
N TRP A 322 2.18 -0.13 21.50
CA TRP A 322 1.39 -1.00 20.64
C TRP A 322 2.14 -2.31 20.38
N ASP A 323 3.46 -2.23 20.38
CA ASP A 323 4.40 -3.35 20.25
C ASP A 323 4.37 -4.32 21.43
N GLN A 324 3.88 -3.89 22.60
CA GLN A 324 3.61 -4.73 23.76
C GLN A 324 2.12 -5.09 23.87
N LEU A 325 1.24 -4.11 23.62
CA LEU A 325 -0.21 -4.26 23.73
C LEU A 325 -0.75 -5.30 22.74
N LEU A 326 -0.28 -5.30 21.49
CA LEU A 326 -0.72 -6.26 20.48
C LEU A 326 -0.43 -7.71 20.89
N PRO A 327 0.83 -8.10 21.21
CA PRO A 327 1.10 -9.44 21.73
C PRO A 327 0.33 -9.81 22.99
N GLN A 328 0.16 -8.87 23.92
CA GLN A 328 -0.55 -9.13 25.16
C GLN A 328 -2.03 -9.44 24.89
N LYS A 329 -2.72 -8.54 24.18
CA LYS A 329 -4.13 -8.72 23.80
C LYS A 329 -4.31 -10.00 22.98
N ALA A 330 -3.43 -10.28 22.02
CA ALA A 330 -3.49 -11.51 21.26
C ALA A 330 -3.42 -12.75 22.16
N SER A 331 -2.56 -12.75 23.18
CA SER A 331 -2.43 -13.87 24.10
C SER A 331 -3.67 -14.05 24.96
N GLU A 332 -4.29 -12.96 25.42
CA GLU A 332 -5.55 -12.98 26.17
C GLU A 332 -6.70 -13.56 25.33
N LEU A 333 -6.79 -13.16 24.06
CA LEU A 333 -7.84 -13.61 23.15
C LEU A 333 -7.74 -15.09 22.75
N VAL A 334 -6.56 -15.69 22.75
CA VAL A 334 -6.42 -17.14 22.50
C VAL A 334 -7.23 -17.95 23.50
N VAL A 335 -7.14 -17.60 24.78
CA VAL A 335 -7.86 -18.29 25.86
C VAL A 335 -9.36 -18.10 25.69
N ALA A 336 -9.81 -16.88 25.38
CA ALA A 336 -11.22 -16.58 25.12
C ALA A 336 -11.78 -17.40 23.93
N ILE A 337 -11.06 -17.42 22.80
CA ILE A 337 -11.48 -18.13 21.58
C ILE A 337 -11.48 -19.65 21.76
N GLN A 338 -10.49 -20.21 22.48
CA GLN A 338 -10.43 -21.65 22.73
C GLN A 338 -11.52 -22.12 23.71
N ASN A 339 -11.94 -21.26 24.64
CA ASN A 339 -12.97 -21.57 25.63
C ASN A 339 -14.40 -21.30 25.11
N ALA A 340 -14.55 -20.56 24.01
CA ALA A 340 -15.84 -20.33 23.37
C ALA A 340 -16.38 -21.65 22.77
N ASN A 341 -17.20 -22.36 23.55
CA ASN A 341 -17.81 -23.63 23.13
C ASN A 341 -18.81 -23.39 21.98
N PRO A 342 -18.83 -24.25 20.94
CA PRO A 342 -19.85 -24.18 19.90
C PRO A 342 -21.28 -24.55 20.39
N SER A 343 -21.43 -25.07 21.61
CA SER A 343 -22.73 -25.44 22.20
C SER A 343 -23.55 -24.26 22.72
N ASP A 344 -22.93 -23.14 23.10
CA ASP A 344 -23.66 -22.00 23.71
C ASP A 344 -24.46 -21.19 22.67
N ASN A 345 -24.19 -21.39 21.38
CA ASN A 345 -24.93 -20.73 20.29
C ASN A 345 -26.23 -21.46 19.90
N LEU A 346 -26.41 -22.74 20.27
CA LEU A 346 -27.63 -23.48 19.91
C LEU A 346 -28.76 -23.29 20.94
N ASP A 347 -28.41 -23.13 22.21
CA ASP A 347 -29.40 -23.02 23.30
C ASP A 347 -29.91 -21.57 23.51
N ASN A 348 -29.14 -20.55 23.12
CA ASN A 348 -29.52 -19.14 23.26
C ASN A 348 -30.43 -18.60 22.14
N LEU A 349 -30.68 -19.36 21.06
CA LEU A 349 -31.62 -18.95 20.01
C LEU A 349 -33.08 -19.26 20.36
N ALA A 350 -33.33 -20.04 21.42
CA ALA A 350 -34.67 -20.47 21.81
C ALA A 350 -35.30 -19.59 22.90
N GLU A 351 -34.53 -18.87 23.72
CA GLU A 351 -35.09 -18.13 24.84
C GLU A 351 -34.51 -16.72 25.01
N THR A 352 -35.42 -15.75 25.00
CA THR A 352 -35.34 -14.38 25.54
C THR A 352 -34.83 -13.24 24.64
N ASN A 353 -35.80 -12.63 23.94
CA ASN A 353 -35.93 -11.18 23.93
C ASN A 353 -35.91 -10.65 25.39
N THR A 354 -34.82 -10.02 25.83
CA THR A 354 -34.80 -8.83 26.73
C THR A 354 -33.35 -8.48 27.16
N LEU A 355 -32.92 -7.28 26.79
CA LEU A 355 -31.89 -6.42 27.42
C LEU A 355 -30.79 -7.09 28.29
N SER A 356 -29.57 -7.23 27.76
CA SER A 356 -28.33 -6.71 28.37
C SER A 356 -27.12 -7.01 27.49
N GLY A 357 -26.20 -6.05 27.36
CA GLY A 357 -25.03 -6.14 26.49
C GLY A 357 -23.94 -7.05 27.07
N SER A 358 -23.78 -8.24 26.50
CA SER A 358 -22.62 -9.12 26.77
C SER A 358 -22.30 -10.16 25.68
N ASP A 359 -23.10 -10.30 24.61
CA ASP A 359 -22.96 -11.43 23.66
C ASP A 359 -22.18 -11.11 22.37
N ASN A 360 -21.69 -9.88 22.17
CA ASN A 360 -20.94 -9.51 20.94
C ASN A 360 -19.43 -9.85 21.00
N ASN A 361 -18.85 -10.11 22.17
CA ASN A 361 -17.40 -10.12 22.34
C ASN A 361 -16.71 -11.29 21.61
N SER A 362 -17.31 -12.48 21.55
CA SER A 362 -16.67 -13.65 20.94
C SER A 362 -16.47 -13.52 19.42
N SER A 363 -17.40 -12.85 18.73
CA SER A 363 -17.30 -12.55 17.31
C SER A 363 -16.24 -11.48 17.06
N ASP A 364 -16.22 -10.43 17.87
CA ASP A 364 -15.27 -9.33 17.76
C ASP A 364 -13.83 -9.79 18.05
N ASP A 365 -13.65 -10.73 18.98
CA ASP A 365 -12.37 -11.35 19.34
C ASP A 365 -11.80 -12.17 18.17
N VAL A 366 -12.65 -12.99 17.54
CA VAL A 366 -12.28 -13.76 16.34
C VAL A 366 -11.89 -12.83 15.20
N GLN A 367 -12.70 -11.80 14.92
CA GLN A 367 -12.42 -10.82 13.88
C GLN A 367 -11.10 -10.07 14.14
N TRP A 368 -10.85 -9.68 15.39
CA TRP A 368 -9.59 -9.06 15.78
C TRP A 368 -8.40 -9.96 15.49
N MET A 369 -8.50 -11.24 15.86
CA MET A 369 -7.45 -12.24 15.66
C MET A 369 -7.21 -12.54 14.16
N GLU A 370 -8.26 -12.54 13.34
CA GLU A 370 -8.10 -12.67 11.88
C GLU A 370 -7.27 -11.52 11.30
N THR A 371 -7.55 -10.27 11.69
CA THR A 371 -6.74 -9.10 11.29
C THR A 371 -5.29 -9.27 11.73
N LEU A 372 -5.05 -9.78 12.94
CA LEU A 372 -3.70 -10.08 13.42
C LEU A 372 -2.98 -11.11 12.53
N PHE A 373 -3.64 -12.20 12.13
CA PHE A 373 -3.02 -13.21 11.28
C PHE A 373 -2.74 -12.69 9.86
N HIS A 374 -3.65 -11.90 9.28
CA HIS A 374 -3.34 -11.18 8.05
C HIS A 374 -2.12 -10.24 8.21
N PHE A 375 -1.96 -9.61 9.38
CA PHE A 375 -0.84 -8.72 9.67
C PHE A 375 0.48 -9.49 9.71
N VAL A 376 0.52 -10.63 10.41
CA VAL A 376 1.69 -11.53 10.43
C VAL A 376 2.03 -12.01 9.02
N ILE A 377 1.05 -12.47 8.25
CA ILE A 377 1.24 -12.92 6.86
C ILE A 377 1.83 -11.79 6.00
N SER A 378 1.28 -10.57 6.11
CA SER A 378 1.74 -9.40 5.37
C SER A 378 3.18 -9.00 5.73
N LEU A 379 3.54 -9.01 7.02
CA LEU A 379 4.92 -8.76 7.47
C LEU A 379 5.92 -9.78 6.94
N MET A 380 5.53 -11.05 6.91
CA MET A 380 6.38 -12.14 6.41
C MET A 380 6.55 -12.06 4.89
N LYS A 381 5.46 -11.88 4.13
CA LYS A 381 5.49 -11.79 2.66
C LYS A 381 6.24 -10.56 2.16
N SER A 382 6.15 -9.43 2.86
CA SER A 382 6.82 -8.18 2.45
C SER A 382 8.29 -8.09 2.85
N GLY A 383 8.80 -9.03 3.66
CA GLY A 383 10.14 -8.96 4.25
C GLY A 383 10.28 -7.94 5.39
N ARG A 384 9.23 -7.17 5.69
CA ARG A 384 9.22 -6.17 6.77
C ARG A 384 9.29 -6.77 8.17
N SER A 385 9.04 -8.07 8.29
CA SER A 385 9.26 -8.87 9.52
C SER A 385 10.64 -8.68 10.16
N ALA A 386 11.67 -8.29 9.39
CA ALA A 386 13.00 -8.03 9.91
C ALA A 386 13.05 -6.89 10.95
N PHE A 387 12.14 -5.92 10.86
CA PHE A 387 12.12 -4.76 11.74
C PHE A 387 11.23 -4.94 12.98
N LEU A 388 10.40 -6.00 13.02
CA LEU A 388 9.40 -6.22 14.06
C LEU A 388 9.54 -7.60 14.71
N LEU A 389 10.79 -8.09 14.83
CA LEU A 389 11.08 -9.39 15.43
C LEU A 389 10.60 -9.47 16.90
N ASP A 390 10.78 -8.41 17.67
CA ASP A 390 10.34 -8.30 19.06
C ASP A 390 8.83 -8.51 19.23
N VAL A 391 8.05 -7.97 18.29
CA VAL A 391 6.60 -8.12 18.22
C VAL A 391 6.21 -9.51 17.72
N LEU A 392 6.84 -9.99 16.64
CA LEU A 392 6.55 -11.30 16.02
C LEU A 392 6.79 -12.47 16.97
N VAL A 393 7.81 -12.41 17.83
CA VAL A 393 8.02 -13.42 18.89
C VAL A 393 6.78 -13.54 19.78
N GLY A 394 6.12 -12.42 20.09
CA GLY A 394 4.91 -12.39 20.88
C GLY A 394 3.70 -13.05 20.22
N PHE A 395 3.72 -13.25 18.90
CA PHE A 395 2.64 -13.93 18.17
C PHE A 395 2.85 -15.42 18.00
N LEU A 396 3.97 -15.99 18.47
CA LEU A 396 4.20 -17.45 18.43
C LEU A 396 3.09 -18.21 19.16
N TYR A 397 2.69 -17.76 20.35
CA TYR A 397 1.62 -18.38 21.12
C TYR A 397 0.27 -18.35 20.36
N PRO A 398 -0.26 -17.18 19.95
CA PRO A 398 -1.50 -17.12 19.18
C PRO A 398 -1.50 -17.94 17.88
N VAL A 399 -0.42 -17.85 17.09
CA VAL A 399 -0.33 -18.54 15.80
C VAL A 399 -0.29 -20.06 15.99
N ILE A 400 0.44 -20.57 16.99
CA ILE A 400 0.56 -22.01 17.22
C ILE A 400 -0.72 -22.58 17.83
N SER A 401 -1.31 -21.90 18.82
CA SER A 401 -2.45 -22.37 19.59
C SER A 401 -3.79 -22.35 18.85
N LEU A 402 -3.93 -21.48 17.84
CA LEU A 402 -5.19 -21.31 17.10
C LEU A 402 -5.22 -22.02 15.73
N GLN A 403 -4.28 -22.93 15.45
CA GLN A 403 -4.29 -23.69 14.18
C GLN A 403 -5.48 -24.63 14.04
N GLU A 404 -6.07 -25.09 15.14
CA GLU A 404 -7.18 -26.06 15.14
C GLU A 404 -8.30 -25.57 16.07
N THR A 405 -9.01 -24.54 15.59
CA THR A 405 -10.16 -23.90 16.26
C THR A 405 -11.49 -24.32 15.62
N SER A 406 -12.61 -24.06 16.30
CA SER A 406 -13.96 -24.26 15.77
C SER A 406 -14.25 -23.37 14.54
N ASN A 407 -13.70 -22.15 14.53
CA ASN A 407 -13.75 -21.27 13.36
C ASN A 407 -12.73 -21.74 12.30
N LYS A 408 -13.24 -22.13 11.12
CA LYS A 408 -12.44 -22.67 10.01
C LYS A 408 -11.59 -21.60 9.33
N ASP A 409 -12.12 -20.40 9.13
CA ASP A 409 -11.43 -19.32 8.43
C ASP A 409 -10.23 -18.83 9.26
N LEU A 410 -10.44 -18.65 10.57
CA LEU A 410 -9.38 -18.34 11.52
C LEU A 410 -8.30 -19.43 11.55
N SER A 411 -8.69 -20.70 11.57
CA SER A 411 -7.77 -21.84 11.51
C SER A 411 -6.92 -21.84 10.23
N ILE A 412 -7.52 -21.54 9.07
CA ILE A 412 -6.81 -21.44 7.79
C ILE A 412 -5.77 -20.31 7.84
N LEU A 413 -6.15 -19.14 8.37
CA LEU A 413 -5.24 -18.00 8.52
C LEU A 413 -4.09 -18.31 9.50
N ALA A 414 -4.38 -18.95 10.63
CA ALA A 414 -3.38 -19.39 11.60
C ALA A 414 -2.36 -20.34 10.95
N LYS A 415 -2.82 -21.33 10.18
CA LYS A 415 -1.97 -22.26 9.43
C LYS A 415 -1.11 -21.54 8.38
N ALA A 416 -1.68 -20.58 7.66
CA ALA A 416 -0.93 -19.78 6.69
C ALA A 416 0.16 -18.91 7.36
N ALA A 417 -0.17 -18.28 8.49
CA ALA A 417 0.79 -17.52 9.30
C ALA A 417 1.89 -18.44 9.86
N PHE A 418 1.53 -19.61 10.37
CA PHE A 418 2.45 -20.63 10.88
C PHE A 418 3.45 -21.09 9.82
N GLU A 419 2.97 -21.41 8.61
CA GLU A 419 3.78 -21.87 7.49
C GLU A 419 4.83 -20.84 7.07
N LEU A 420 4.56 -19.53 7.24
CA LEU A 420 5.52 -18.47 6.99
C LEU A 420 6.46 -18.28 8.19
N LEU A 421 5.91 -18.21 9.41
CA LEU A 421 6.65 -17.88 10.62
C LEU A 421 7.71 -18.93 10.97
N LYS A 422 7.48 -20.21 10.67
CA LYS A 422 8.46 -21.29 10.88
C LYS A 422 9.76 -21.11 10.10
N TRP A 423 9.77 -20.25 9.08
CA TRP A 423 10.95 -19.92 8.29
C TRP A 423 11.65 -18.63 8.75
N ARG A 424 11.13 -17.95 9.78
CA ARG A 424 11.72 -16.72 10.30
C ARG A 424 12.92 -17.03 11.18
N ILE A 425 14.05 -16.34 10.92
CA ILE A 425 15.23 -16.38 11.78
C ILE A 425 15.07 -15.34 12.89
N PHE A 426 15.27 -15.77 14.14
CA PHE A 426 15.29 -14.93 15.33
C PHE A 426 16.73 -14.72 15.79
N THR A 427 17.12 -13.46 16.03
CA THR A 427 18.45 -13.10 16.55
C THR A 427 18.55 -13.33 18.05
N ASP A 428 19.77 -13.38 18.62
CA ASP A 428 20.03 -13.77 20.02
C ASP A 428 19.10 -13.13 21.07
N ASP A 429 18.83 -11.82 20.96
CA ASP A 429 17.94 -11.10 21.88
C ASP A 429 16.49 -11.63 21.87
N HIS A 430 16.03 -12.09 20.70
CA HIS A 430 14.68 -12.58 20.47
C HIS A 430 14.59 -14.11 20.57
N LEU A 431 15.70 -14.79 20.32
CA LEU A 431 15.81 -16.25 20.35
C LEU A 431 15.48 -16.80 21.73
N ARG A 432 16.02 -16.20 22.79
CA ARG A 432 15.73 -16.63 24.17
C ARG A 432 14.24 -16.55 24.50
N LYS A 433 13.59 -15.46 24.10
CA LYS A 433 12.15 -15.28 24.30
C LYS A 433 11.33 -16.28 23.48
N ALA A 434 11.71 -16.53 22.23
CA ALA A 434 11.08 -17.53 21.39
C ALA A 434 11.19 -18.94 22.00
N VAL A 435 12.39 -19.34 22.44
CA VAL A 435 12.61 -20.63 23.12
C VAL A 435 11.75 -20.75 24.38
N SER A 436 11.70 -19.70 25.21
CA SER A 436 10.85 -19.70 26.41
C SER A 436 9.37 -19.94 26.08
N ILE A 437 8.86 -19.30 25.03
CA ILE A 437 7.47 -19.49 24.59
C ILE A 437 7.27 -20.92 24.08
N LEU A 438 8.17 -21.43 23.23
CA LEU A 438 8.07 -22.78 22.68
C LEU A 438 8.12 -23.87 23.77
N LEU A 439 8.92 -23.68 24.82
CA LEU A 439 8.94 -24.59 25.96
C LEU A 439 7.62 -24.57 26.73
N SER A 440 7.05 -23.38 26.99
CA SER A 440 5.72 -23.29 27.62
C SER A 440 4.62 -23.94 26.78
N LEU A 441 4.70 -23.80 25.46
CA LEU A 441 3.76 -24.39 24.51
C LEU A 441 3.87 -25.91 24.40
N ALA A 442 5.06 -26.48 24.65
CA ALA A 442 5.25 -27.93 24.71
C ALA A 442 4.54 -28.55 25.92
N GLU A 443 4.28 -27.75 26.96
CA GLU A 443 3.55 -28.14 28.18
C GLU A 443 2.07 -27.70 28.17
N ASP A 444 1.59 -27.10 27.06
CA ASP A 444 0.22 -26.60 26.94
C ASP A 444 -0.80 -27.73 27.15
N PRO A 445 -1.92 -27.50 27.87
CA PRO A 445 -2.92 -28.54 28.15
C PRO A 445 -3.56 -29.11 26.87
N ASN A 446 -3.67 -28.31 25.80
CA ASN A 446 -4.22 -28.72 24.53
C ASN A 446 -3.18 -29.52 23.71
N TRP A 447 -3.47 -30.80 23.47
CA TRP A 447 -2.57 -31.69 22.71
C TRP A 447 -2.32 -31.22 21.28
N ARG A 448 -3.27 -30.49 20.67
CA ARG A 448 -3.11 -29.94 19.31
C ARG A 448 -2.05 -28.84 19.30
N THR A 449 -2.07 -27.96 20.30
CA THR A 449 -1.03 -26.95 20.52
C THR A 449 0.35 -27.60 20.68
N ARG A 450 0.45 -28.64 21.51
CA ARG A 450 1.71 -29.40 21.68
C ARG A 450 2.20 -30.01 20.36
N SER A 451 1.32 -30.63 19.58
CA SER A 451 1.64 -31.22 18.27
C SER A 451 2.13 -30.18 17.26
N ALA A 452 1.44 -29.04 17.17
CA ALA A 452 1.84 -27.91 16.35
C ALA A 452 3.21 -27.34 16.77
N THR A 453 3.47 -27.26 18.07
CA THR A 453 4.74 -26.81 18.64
C THR A 453 5.90 -27.72 18.23
N LEU A 454 5.72 -29.04 18.29
CA LEU A 454 6.72 -30.00 17.81
C LEU A 454 7.02 -29.83 16.32
N THR A 455 5.99 -29.56 15.52
CA THR A 455 6.14 -29.28 14.08
C THR A 455 6.91 -27.99 13.84
N PHE A 456 6.63 -26.94 14.61
CA PHE A 456 7.37 -25.68 14.56
C PHE A 456 8.82 -25.86 14.95
N LEU A 457 9.08 -26.55 16.08
CA LEU A 457 10.41 -26.82 16.61
C LEU A 457 11.31 -27.52 15.60
N ARG A 458 10.76 -28.46 14.82
CA ARG A 458 11.54 -29.14 13.76
C ARG A 458 12.14 -28.16 12.75
N SER A 459 11.34 -27.19 12.30
CA SER A 459 11.82 -26.15 11.36
C SER A 459 12.68 -25.11 12.04
N PHE A 460 12.32 -24.70 13.26
CA PHE A 460 13.03 -23.72 14.06
C PHE A 460 14.44 -24.16 14.43
N MET A 461 14.64 -25.43 14.84
CA MET A 461 15.96 -25.97 15.21
C MET A 461 16.89 -26.20 14.01
N TYR A 462 16.32 -26.41 12.81
CA TYR A 462 17.11 -26.61 11.59
C TYR A 462 17.74 -25.31 11.07
N ARG A 463 17.06 -24.18 11.33
CA ARG A 463 17.49 -22.83 10.91
C ARG A 463 18.44 -22.23 11.92
#